data_AF-A0A0S8F5L7-F1
#
_entry.id   AF-A0A0S8F5L7-F1
#
_cell.length_a   1.000
_cell.length_b   1.000
_cell.length_c   1.000
_cell.angle_alpha   90.00
_cell.angle_beta   90.00
_cell.angle_gamma   90.00
#
_symmetry.space_group_name_H-M   'P 1'
#
loop_
_entity.id
_entity.type
_entity.pdbx_description
1 polymer ?
#
loop_
_entity_poly.entity_id
_entity_poly.type
_entity_poly.pdbx_seq_one_letter_code
_entity_poly.pdbx_strand_id
1 'polypeptide(L)'
;MERLTRCSVLVFLAAVVLGTAGCKTFSDYTRETRTALDADDVQRALGASNRALGVNKPTALPEPLEGDDALLLLDRAIVLQALQDYELSSRDFQVADKSLEILDFTRSTAHEIARYMFSDSVGPYQARPYEKLMLNTMNMINYLARQNLEGAKVEARRFSIMREYLLDADEADPQAVNRAGAAGSYFAGYAFEKAKAPGEALRYYDEVLQATSAPSLGDPIRALISQSGYRTSRLESAMQSAQTAAAPVEGSSEVVIVISYGRVPSLVAKRVPIGLALTVAAAFLSATAVQQANRLAAQGLVTWVNYPELLPARAEYPAPLVTIDGTAYTSHVIADVDAVVQQAWA
;
A
#
# COMPACT_ATOMS: atom_id res chain seq x y z
N MET A 1 56.82 -4.51 -45.84
CA MET A 1 57.41 -4.09 -44.55
C MET A 1 56.95 -2.65 -44.33
N GLU A 2 55.84 -2.46 -43.61
CA GLU A 2 55.83 -1.94 -42.23
C GLU A 2 56.35 -0.48 -42.18
N ARG A 3 55.69 0.58 -41.70
CA ARG A 3 54.45 0.90 -40.96
C ARG A 3 54.19 2.40 -41.24
N LEU A 4 53.06 2.86 -41.78
CA LEU A 4 51.90 3.42 -41.08
C LEU A 4 52.15 4.00 -39.67
N THR A 5 52.17 5.34 -39.56
CA THR A 5 51.57 6.06 -38.43
C THR A 5 51.02 7.41 -38.91
N ARG A 6 49.68 7.52 -38.77
CA ARG A 6 48.84 8.68 -39.04
C ARG A 6 48.88 9.62 -37.82
N CYS A 7 49.10 10.92 -38.02
CA CYS A 7 48.73 11.96 -37.05
C CYS A 7 47.36 12.52 -37.47
N SER A 8 46.31 12.00 -36.85
CA SER A 8 44.95 12.52 -37.02
C SER A 8 44.65 13.50 -35.89
N VAL A 9 44.63 14.79 -36.23
CA VAL A 9 43.94 15.81 -35.44
C VAL A 9 42.44 15.62 -35.68
N LEU A 10 41.73 15.12 -34.67
CA LEU A 10 40.27 15.09 -34.66
C LEU A 10 39.82 15.68 -33.33
N VAL A 11 39.41 16.96 -33.41
CA VAL A 11 38.71 17.70 -32.37
C VAL A 11 37.38 17.00 -32.13
N PHE A 12 37.30 16.20 -31.05
CA PHE A 12 36.01 15.74 -30.54
C PHE A 12 35.43 16.87 -29.69
N LEU A 13 34.48 17.60 -30.29
CA LEU A 13 33.62 18.54 -29.61
C LEU A 13 32.80 17.76 -28.57
N ALA A 14 33.19 17.86 -27.31
CA ALA A 14 32.41 17.37 -26.19
C ALA A 14 31.10 18.17 -26.14
N ALA A 15 29.99 17.56 -26.57
CA ALA A 15 28.66 18.01 -26.19
C ALA A 15 28.48 17.72 -24.71
N VAL A 16 28.97 18.62 -23.86
CA VAL A 16 28.55 18.75 -22.47
C VAL A 16 27.08 19.15 -22.51
N VAL A 17 26.19 18.16 -22.45
CA VAL A 17 24.80 18.39 -22.10
C VAL A 17 24.79 18.71 -20.62
N LEU A 18 24.92 20.00 -20.30
CA LEU A 18 24.50 20.59 -19.03
C LEU A 18 22.97 20.51 -18.96
N GLY A 19 22.46 19.30 -18.73
CA GLY A 19 21.07 19.06 -18.38
C GLY A 19 20.95 19.07 -16.86
N THR A 20 20.61 20.22 -16.28
CA THR A 20 20.08 20.31 -14.91
C THR A 20 18.63 19.79 -14.81
N ALA A 21 18.15 19.07 -15.82
CA ALA A 21 16.96 18.24 -15.70
C ALA A 21 17.33 17.02 -14.85
N GLY A 22 17.29 17.17 -13.53
CA GLY A 22 17.31 16.02 -12.64
C GLY A 22 16.23 15.04 -13.08
N CYS A 23 16.57 13.77 -13.26
CA CYS A 23 15.58 12.72 -13.52
C CYS A 23 14.44 12.88 -12.51
N LYS A 24 13.21 13.04 -13.02
CA LYS A 24 12.01 13.11 -12.17
C LYS A 24 11.94 11.85 -11.34
N THR A 25 11.75 12.02 -10.04
CA THR A 25 11.51 10.92 -9.10
C THR A 25 10.02 10.58 -9.09
N PHE A 26 9.66 9.41 -8.57
CA PHE A 26 8.25 9.05 -8.32
C PHE A 26 7.49 10.14 -7.55
N SER A 27 8.16 10.77 -6.57
CA SER A 27 7.59 11.88 -5.80
C SER A 27 7.28 13.13 -6.64
N ASP A 28 7.96 13.32 -7.77
CA ASP A 28 7.70 14.41 -8.72
C ASP A 28 6.52 14.09 -9.64
N TYR A 29 6.40 12.83 -10.08
CA TYR A 29 5.26 12.39 -10.92
C TYR A 29 3.92 12.49 -10.21
N THR A 30 3.92 12.22 -8.91
CA THR A 30 2.70 12.15 -8.08
C THR A 30 2.39 13.46 -7.36
N ARG A 31 3.30 14.44 -7.40
CA ARG A 31 3.18 15.71 -6.69
C ARG A 31 1.90 16.45 -7.05
N GLU A 32 1.61 16.59 -8.35
CA GLU A 32 0.45 17.34 -8.81
C GLU A 32 -0.87 16.66 -8.38
N THR A 33 -0.94 15.33 -8.51
CA THR A 33 -2.09 14.53 -8.04
C THR A 33 -2.33 14.77 -6.55
N ARG A 34 -1.28 14.70 -5.74
CA ARG A 34 -1.35 14.91 -4.28
C ARG A 34 -1.78 16.32 -3.92
N THR A 35 -1.23 17.34 -4.57
CA THR A 35 -1.63 18.74 -4.35
C THR A 35 -3.09 18.99 -4.73
N ALA A 36 -3.59 18.35 -5.79
CA ALA A 36 -5.00 18.45 -6.18
C ALA A 36 -5.92 17.77 -5.15
N LEU A 37 -5.55 16.58 -4.65
CA LEU A 37 -6.28 15.91 -3.56
C LEU A 37 -6.28 16.74 -2.27
N ASP A 38 -5.16 17.38 -1.91
CA ASP A 38 -5.09 18.27 -0.75
C ASP A 38 -6.02 19.48 -0.87
N ALA A 39 -6.35 19.88 -2.10
CA ALA A 39 -7.25 20.99 -2.40
C ALA A 39 -8.71 20.53 -2.62
N ASP A 40 -9.02 19.25 -2.35
CA ASP A 40 -10.32 18.62 -2.61
C ASP A 40 -10.75 18.68 -4.10
N ASP A 41 -9.80 18.85 -5.00
CA ASP A 41 -10.02 18.91 -6.45
C ASP A 41 -9.73 17.54 -7.08
N VAL A 42 -10.63 16.58 -6.82
CA VAL A 42 -10.46 15.18 -7.23
C VAL A 42 -10.46 15.03 -8.77
N GLN A 43 -11.15 15.91 -9.49
CA GLN A 43 -11.15 15.90 -10.96
C GLN A 43 -9.80 16.33 -11.52
N ARG A 44 -9.19 17.38 -10.96
CA ARG A 44 -7.82 17.76 -11.31
C ARG A 44 -6.83 16.66 -10.94
N ALA A 45 -7.02 15.99 -9.80
CA ALA A 45 -6.19 14.86 -9.39
C ALA A 45 -6.24 13.73 -10.44
N LEU A 46 -7.43 13.43 -10.99
CA LEU A 46 -7.58 12.44 -12.05
C LEU A 46 -6.86 12.85 -13.35
N GLY A 47 -6.96 14.13 -13.72
CA GLY A 47 -6.22 14.67 -14.85
C GLY A 47 -4.70 14.56 -14.66
N ALA A 48 -4.20 14.85 -13.46
CA ALA A 48 -2.79 14.75 -13.10
C ALA A 48 -2.28 13.31 -13.10
N SER A 49 -3.04 12.36 -12.54
CA SER A 49 -2.67 10.94 -12.52
C SER A 49 -2.65 10.33 -13.93
N ASN A 50 -3.60 10.70 -14.80
CA ASN A 50 -3.58 10.31 -16.22
C ASN A 50 -2.32 10.82 -16.93
N ARG A 51 -1.93 12.09 -16.71
CA ARG A 51 -0.69 12.63 -17.28
C ARG A 51 0.56 11.94 -16.74
N ALA A 52 0.58 11.58 -15.46
CA ALA A 52 1.71 10.85 -14.87
C ALA A 52 1.89 9.47 -15.53
N LEU A 53 0.78 8.79 -15.84
CA LEU A 53 0.74 7.52 -16.59
C LEU A 53 0.95 7.69 -18.11
N GLY A 54 1.12 8.92 -18.61
CA GLY A 54 1.25 9.17 -20.05
C GLY A 54 0.00 8.88 -20.88
N VAL A 55 -1.19 8.85 -20.28
CA VAL A 55 -2.46 8.54 -20.96
C VAL A 55 -3.43 9.73 -20.99
N ASN A 56 -4.31 9.76 -21.98
CA ASN A 56 -5.23 10.88 -22.20
C ASN A 56 -6.61 10.71 -21.55
N LYS A 57 -6.93 9.53 -21.02
CA LYS A 57 -8.24 9.23 -20.44
C LYS A 57 -8.13 8.17 -19.33
N PRO A 58 -9.03 8.20 -18.35
CA PRO A 58 -8.99 7.23 -17.24
C PRO A 58 -9.19 5.80 -17.71
N THR A 59 -9.89 5.57 -18.83
CA THR A 59 -10.08 4.21 -19.35
C THR A 59 -8.85 3.64 -20.06
N ALA A 60 -7.79 4.42 -20.28
CA ALA A 60 -6.56 3.94 -20.92
C ALA A 60 -5.52 3.47 -19.88
N LEU A 61 -4.71 2.50 -20.29
CA LEU A 61 -3.54 2.01 -19.58
C LEU A 61 -2.28 2.38 -20.38
N PRO A 62 -1.13 2.58 -19.71
CA PRO A 62 0.15 2.70 -20.41
C PRO A 62 0.46 1.39 -21.14
N GLU A 63 1.01 1.51 -22.36
CA GLU A 63 1.41 0.37 -23.19
C GLU A 63 2.78 0.67 -23.84
N PRO A 64 3.85 -0.05 -23.47
CA PRO A 64 3.93 -1.11 -22.46
C PRO A 64 3.79 -0.59 -21.01
N LEU A 65 3.44 -1.47 -20.06
CA LEU A 65 3.55 -1.17 -18.62
C LEU A 65 5.02 -1.29 -18.20
N GLU A 66 5.66 -0.18 -17.88
CA GLU A 66 7.09 -0.14 -17.54
C GLU A 66 7.40 0.81 -16.37
N GLY A 67 8.57 0.64 -15.76
CA GLY A 67 9.06 1.53 -14.70
C GLY A 67 8.09 1.65 -13.52
N ASP A 68 7.68 2.88 -13.23
CA ASP A 68 6.82 3.23 -12.09
C ASP A 68 5.31 3.09 -12.39
N ASP A 69 4.92 2.64 -13.59
CA ASP A 69 3.51 2.62 -14.03
C ASP A 69 2.60 1.84 -13.09
N ALA A 70 3.07 0.72 -12.53
CA ALA A 70 2.32 -0.06 -11.56
C ALA A 70 1.98 0.76 -10.30
N LEU A 71 2.95 1.52 -9.78
CA LEU A 71 2.74 2.39 -8.62
C LEU A 71 1.85 3.59 -8.96
N LEU A 72 1.99 4.15 -10.17
CA LEU A 72 1.13 5.24 -10.64
C LEU A 72 -0.32 4.77 -10.86
N LEU A 73 -0.54 3.52 -11.24
CA LEU A 73 -1.87 2.91 -11.32
C LEU A 73 -2.49 2.75 -9.93
N LEU A 74 -1.72 2.37 -8.90
CA LEU A 74 -2.23 2.35 -7.52
C LEU A 74 -2.69 3.75 -7.07
N ASP A 75 -1.88 4.79 -7.34
CA ASP A 75 -2.26 6.17 -7.04
C ASP A 75 -3.54 6.60 -7.80
N ARG A 76 -3.65 6.25 -9.09
CA ARG A 76 -4.87 6.56 -9.87
C ARG A 76 -6.08 5.76 -9.37
N ALA A 77 -5.90 4.52 -8.93
CA ALA A 77 -6.98 3.69 -8.40
C ALA A 77 -7.64 4.33 -7.16
N ILE A 78 -6.83 4.96 -6.29
CA ILE A 78 -7.35 5.72 -5.13
C ILE A 78 -8.12 6.96 -5.58
N VAL A 79 -7.62 7.70 -6.56
CA VAL A 79 -8.35 8.87 -7.13
C VAL A 79 -9.69 8.43 -7.74
N LEU A 80 -9.70 7.34 -8.49
CA LEU A 80 -10.93 6.78 -9.08
C LEU A 80 -11.91 6.29 -8.01
N GLN A 81 -11.42 5.68 -6.93
CA GLN A 81 -12.25 5.27 -5.81
C GLN A 81 -12.89 6.47 -5.09
N ALA A 82 -12.15 7.58 -4.92
CA ALA A 82 -12.67 8.84 -4.39
C ALA A 82 -13.75 9.46 -5.29
N LEU A 83 -13.67 9.24 -6.60
CA LEU A 83 -14.70 9.60 -7.58
C LEU A 83 -15.84 8.58 -7.68
N GLN A 84 -15.83 7.53 -6.85
CA GLN A 84 -16.79 6.42 -6.88
C GLN A 84 -16.80 5.64 -8.19
N ASP A 85 -15.77 5.77 -9.02
CA ASP A 85 -15.54 4.93 -10.20
C ASP A 85 -14.85 3.63 -9.78
N TYR A 86 -15.60 2.80 -9.06
CA TYR A 86 -15.12 1.55 -8.48
C TYR A 86 -14.70 0.52 -9.54
N GLU A 87 -15.24 0.63 -10.76
CA GLU A 87 -14.91 -0.28 -11.85
C GLU A 87 -13.52 0.00 -12.41
N LEU A 88 -13.23 1.27 -12.75
CA LEU A 88 -11.90 1.65 -13.22
C LEU A 88 -10.87 1.58 -12.10
N SER A 89 -11.24 1.93 -10.85
CA SER A 89 -10.38 1.74 -9.69
C SER A 89 -9.97 0.26 -9.53
N SER A 90 -10.94 -0.65 -9.59
CA SER A 90 -10.68 -2.09 -9.47
C SER A 90 -9.80 -2.62 -10.60
N ARG A 91 -10.00 -2.15 -11.84
CA ARG A 91 -9.12 -2.49 -12.96
C ARG A 91 -7.69 -2.02 -12.70
N ASP A 92 -7.49 -0.77 -12.28
CA ASP A 92 -6.16 -0.23 -12.03
C ASP A 92 -5.44 -0.98 -10.91
N PHE A 93 -6.14 -1.31 -9.81
CA PHE A 93 -5.61 -2.20 -8.78
C PHE A 93 -5.19 -3.55 -9.37
N GLN A 94 -6.05 -4.23 -10.13
CA GLN A 94 -5.74 -5.54 -10.72
C GLN A 94 -4.57 -5.51 -11.70
N VAL A 95 -4.43 -4.44 -12.48
CA VAL A 95 -3.33 -4.28 -13.43
C VAL A 95 -2.03 -3.99 -12.69
N ALA A 96 -2.06 -3.08 -11.72
CA ALA A 96 -0.90 -2.77 -10.88
C ALA A 96 -0.44 -4.02 -10.11
N ASP A 97 -1.38 -4.72 -9.50
CA ASP A 97 -1.16 -5.96 -8.77
C ASP A 97 -0.52 -7.02 -9.66
N LYS A 98 -1.07 -7.25 -10.86
CA LYS A 98 -0.43 -8.10 -11.86
C LYS A 98 0.96 -7.62 -12.20
N SER A 99 1.25 -6.34 -12.35
CA SER A 99 2.61 -5.88 -12.67
C SER A 99 3.58 -5.99 -11.50
N LEU A 100 3.10 -5.83 -10.27
CA LEU A 100 3.86 -6.08 -9.04
C LEU A 100 4.06 -7.59 -8.81
N GLU A 101 3.12 -8.43 -9.28
CA GLU A 101 3.14 -9.91 -9.28
C GLU A 101 3.83 -10.52 -10.53
N ILE A 102 3.91 -9.83 -11.67
CA ILE A 102 4.50 -10.28 -12.97
C ILE A 102 6.02 -10.12 -12.95
N LEU A 103 6.56 -9.42 -11.96
CA LEU A 103 7.93 -9.66 -11.58
C LEU A 103 8.16 -11.08 -11.00
N ASP A 104 7.13 -11.94 -10.83
CA ASP A 104 7.36 -13.23 -10.19
C ASP A 104 6.39 -14.44 -10.39
N PHE A 105 5.27 -14.42 -11.15
CA PHE A 105 4.31 -15.55 -11.05
C PHE A 105 3.75 -16.19 -12.33
N THR A 106 4.58 -16.46 -13.35
CA THR A 106 4.17 -17.44 -14.38
C THR A 106 4.69 -18.84 -14.04
N ARG A 107 3.91 -19.55 -13.21
CA ARG A 107 3.93 -21.00 -12.92
C ARG A 107 4.79 -21.47 -11.73
N SER A 108 4.34 -21.23 -10.50
CA SER A 108 4.86 -22.04 -9.39
C SER A 108 4.11 -21.96 -8.05
N THR A 109 4.37 -22.96 -7.21
CA THR A 109 3.77 -23.23 -5.91
C THR A 109 4.26 -22.27 -4.83
N ALA A 110 3.58 -22.22 -3.68
CA ALA A 110 3.88 -21.38 -2.51
C ALA A 110 5.35 -21.35 -2.05
N HIS A 111 6.13 -22.39 -2.39
CA HIS A 111 7.56 -22.48 -2.07
C HIS A 111 8.47 -21.64 -2.99
N GLU A 112 8.04 -21.34 -4.22
CA GLU A 112 8.80 -20.46 -5.14
C GLU A 112 8.51 -18.98 -4.89
N ILE A 113 7.28 -18.65 -4.46
CA ILE A 113 6.89 -17.32 -3.93
C ILE A 113 7.83 -16.87 -2.81
N ALA A 114 8.16 -17.79 -1.89
CA ALA A 114 9.07 -17.50 -0.79
C ALA A 114 10.52 -17.26 -1.27
N ARG A 115 10.97 -17.90 -2.35
CA ARG A 115 12.40 -17.93 -2.72
C ARG A 115 12.89 -16.66 -3.43
N TYR A 116 12.02 -15.99 -4.19
CA TYR A 116 12.39 -14.80 -4.96
C TYR A 116 12.29 -13.52 -4.12
N MET A 117 11.33 -13.47 -3.19
CA MET A 117 11.16 -12.36 -2.25
C MET A 117 12.32 -12.18 -1.26
N PHE A 118 13.16 -13.20 -1.06
CA PHE A 118 14.37 -13.16 -0.21
C PHE A 118 15.69 -13.08 -1.01
N SER A 119 15.68 -12.70 -2.29
CA SER A 119 16.93 -12.48 -3.02
C SER A 119 17.54 -11.11 -2.67
N ASP A 120 18.50 -11.13 -1.74
CA ASP A 120 19.37 -9.99 -1.44
C ASP A 120 20.03 -9.46 -2.73
N SER A 121 19.54 -8.33 -3.23
CA SER A 121 20.23 -7.58 -4.29
C SER A 121 19.74 -6.13 -4.34
N VAL A 122 20.69 -5.21 -4.50
CA VAL A 122 20.43 -3.79 -4.79
C VAL A 122 19.55 -3.72 -6.05
N GLY A 123 18.25 -3.41 -5.89
CA GLY A 123 17.20 -3.66 -6.90
C GLY A 123 15.93 -2.80 -6.76
N PRO A 124 14.88 -3.06 -7.58
CA PRO A 124 13.66 -2.24 -7.73
C PRO A 124 12.82 -2.10 -6.44
N TYR A 125 11.83 -1.20 -6.45
CA TYR A 125 10.95 -0.91 -5.31
C TYR A 125 10.37 -2.19 -4.67
N GLN A 126 10.58 -2.37 -3.36
CA GLN A 126 9.99 -3.47 -2.60
C GLN A 126 8.83 -2.95 -1.74
N ALA A 127 7.61 -3.41 -2.05
CA ALA A 127 6.43 -3.06 -1.30
C ALA A 127 6.51 -3.61 0.14
N ARG A 128 6.28 -2.73 1.11
CA ARG A 128 6.25 -3.05 2.54
C ARG A 128 4.99 -3.87 2.88
N PRO A 129 4.99 -4.62 4.02
CA PRO A 129 3.85 -5.45 4.41
C PRO A 129 2.50 -4.72 4.36
N TYR A 130 2.43 -3.49 4.87
CA TYR A 130 1.20 -2.70 4.88
C TYR A 130 0.72 -2.32 3.48
N GLU A 131 1.62 -2.14 2.51
CA GLU A 131 1.25 -1.77 1.12
C GLU A 131 0.65 -2.95 0.38
N LYS A 132 1.26 -4.13 0.58
CA LYS A 132 0.77 -5.40 0.02
C LYS A 132 -0.65 -5.71 0.51
N LEU A 133 -0.87 -5.57 1.82
CA LEU A 133 -2.19 -5.80 2.41
C LEU A 133 -3.22 -4.74 1.99
N MET A 134 -2.80 -3.49 1.80
CA MET A 134 -3.70 -2.40 1.44
C MET A 134 -4.26 -2.55 0.03
N LEU A 135 -3.51 -3.16 -0.90
CA LEU A 135 -3.97 -3.38 -2.27
C LEU A 135 -5.28 -4.18 -2.29
N ASN A 136 -5.29 -5.39 -1.70
CA ASN A 136 -6.49 -6.22 -1.65
C ASN A 136 -7.58 -5.58 -0.78
N THR A 137 -7.18 -4.88 0.28
CA THR A 137 -8.11 -4.15 1.16
C THR A 137 -8.92 -3.10 0.38
N MET A 138 -8.24 -2.24 -0.38
CA MET A 138 -8.89 -1.19 -1.17
C MET A 138 -9.71 -1.78 -2.32
N ASN A 139 -9.24 -2.86 -2.95
CA ASN A 139 -10.00 -3.50 -4.02
C ASN A 139 -11.25 -4.24 -3.48
N MET A 140 -11.21 -4.80 -2.27
CA MET A 140 -12.41 -5.33 -1.61
C MET A 140 -13.49 -4.26 -1.46
N ILE A 141 -13.12 -3.03 -1.07
CA ILE A 141 -14.06 -1.90 -0.95
C ILE A 141 -14.72 -1.61 -2.30
N ASN A 142 -13.97 -1.62 -3.41
CA ASN A 142 -14.52 -1.43 -4.75
C ASN A 142 -15.57 -2.49 -5.12
N TYR A 143 -15.37 -3.74 -4.69
CA TYR A 143 -16.34 -4.81 -4.92
C TYR A 143 -17.56 -4.69 -4.01
N LEU A 144 -17.37 -4.40 -2.73
CA LEU A 144 -18.44 -4.21 -1.76
C LEU A 144 -19.34 -3.03 -2.13
N ALA A 145 -18.77 -1.90 -2.56
CA ALA A 145 -19.51 -0.73 -3.00
C ALA A 145 -20.40 -1.00 -4.23
N ARG A 146 -20.02 -1.98 -5.06
CA ARG A 146 -20.80 -2.46 -6.22
C ARG A 146 -21.68 -3.66 -5.90
N GLN A 147 -21.84 -4.02 -4.62
CA GLN A 147 -22.58 -5.20 -4.17
C GLN A 147 -22.07 -6.54 -4.75
N ASN A 148 -20.82 -6.57 -5.25
CA ASN A 148 -20.22 -7.75 -5.84
C ASN A 148 -19.51 -8.58 -4.75
N LEU A 149 -20.30 -9.37 -4.02
CA LEU A 149 -19.79 -10.21 -2.93
C LEU A 149 -18.81 -11.29 -3.40
N GLU A 150 -18.98 -11.82 -4.61
CA GLU A 150 -18.05 -12.83 -5.15
C GLU A 150 -16.66 -12.23 -5.40
N GLY A 151 -16.59 -11.05 -6.02
CA GLY A 151 -15.34 -10.32 -6.20
C GLY A 151 -14.68 -9.96 -4.86
N ALA A 152 -15.48 -9.48 -3.90
CA ALA A 152 -14.98 -9.18 -2.55
C ALA A 152 -14.41 -10.42 -1.85
N LYS A 153 -15.05 -11.59 -1.96
CA LYS A 153 -14.54 -12.85 -1.40
C LYS A 153 -13.26 -13.33 -2.08
N VAL A 154 -13.11 -13.12 -3.39
CA VAL A 154 -11.86 -13.43 -4.08
C VAL A 154 -10.72 -12.60 -3.51
N GLU A 155 -10.91 -11.28 -3.40
CA GLU A 155 -9.91 -10.40 -2.81
C GLU A 155 -9.66 -10.69 -1.32
N ALA A 156 -10.68 -11.07 -0.55
CA ALA A 156 -10.53 -11.49 0.85
C ALA A 156 -9.62 -12.73 1.00
N ARG A 157 -9.73 -13.69 0.08
CA ARG A 157 -8.84 -14.87 0.06
C ARG A 157 -7.42 -14.50 -0.32
N ARG A 158 -7.23 -13.63 -1.33
CA ARG A 158 -5.92 -13.12 -1.74
C ARG A 158 -5.24 -12.35 -0.60
N PHE A 159 -6.01 -11.49 0.08
CA PHE A 159 -5.61 -10.80 1.29
C PHE A 159 -5.16 -11.77 2.39
N SER A 160 -5.90 -12.87 2.62
CA SER A 160 -5.57 -13.85 3.66
C SER A 160 -4.24 -14.55 3.36
N ILE A 161 -4.04 -14.97 2.12
CA ILE A 161 -2.79 -15.61 1.68
C ILE A 161 -1.61 -14.65 1.88
N MET A 162 -1.77 -13.38 1.48
CA MET A 162 -0.73 -12.36 1.68
C MET A 162 -0.45 -12.12 3.17
N ARG A 163 -1.50 -12.03 4.00
CA ARG A 163 -1.36 -11.84 5.44
C ARG A 163 -0.66 -13.01 6.12
N GLU A 164 -1.03 -14.24 5.80
CA GLU A 164 -0.39 -15.46 6.33
C GLU A 164 1.09 -15.50 5.94
N TYR A 165 1.40 -15.25 4.66
CA TYR A 165 2.78 -15.16 4.20
C TYR A 165 3.60 -14.11 4.98
N LEU A 166 3.03 -12.92 5.21
CA LEU A 166 3.70 -11.86 5.95
C LEU A 166 3.86 -12.19 7.45
N LEU A 167 2.96 -12.98 8.04
CA LEU A 167 3.07 -13.43 9.43
C LEU A 167 4.12 -14.54 9.61
N ASP A 168 4.33 -15.36 8.57
CA ASP A 168 5.30 -16.45 8.55
C ASP A 168 6.72 -16.00 8.16
N ALA A 169 6.92 -14.74 7.78
CA ALA A 169 8.22 -14.20 7.41
C ALA A 169 9.12 -13.99 8.65
N ASP A 170 10.36 -14.48 8.59
CA ASP A 170 11.30 -14.53 9.73
C ASP A 170 11.56 -13.17 10.41
N GLU A 171 11.51 -12.07 9.64
CA GLU A 171 11.78 -10.71 10.13
C GLU A 171 10.52 -9.85 10.37
N ALA A 172 9.32 -10.43 10.17
CA ALA A 172 8.09 -9.65 10.34
C ALA A 172 7.76 -9.43 11.83
N ASP A 173 7.30 -8.23 12.16
CA ASP A 173 6.58 -7.97 13.43
C ASP A 173 5.12 -8.42 13.26
N PRO A 174 4.67 -9.52 13.90
CA PRO A 174 3.31 -10.02 13.73
C PRO A 174 2.26 -9.00 14.19
N GLN A 175 2.57 -8.16 15.18
CA GLN A 175 1.64 -7.13 15.63
C GLN A 175 1.49 -6.03 14.59
N ALA A 176 2.59 -5.60 13.95
CA ALA A 176 2.54 -4.63 12.86
C ALA A 176 1.74 -5.16 11.67
N VAL A 177 1.94 -6.44 11.29
CA VAL A 177 1.16 -7.10 10.23
C VAL A 177 -0.32 -7.17 10.60
N ASN A 178 -0.65 -7.53 11.84
CA ASN A 178 -2.03 -7.55 12.31
C ASN A 178 -2.69 -6.16 12.28
N ARG A 179 -2.00 -5.11 12.77
CA ARG A 179 -2.51 -3.73 12.71
C ARG A 179 -2.71 -3.26 11.27
N ALA A 180 -1.76 -3.55 10.38
CA ALA A 180 -1.85 -3.22 8.96
C ALA A 180 -3.01 -3.96 8.26
N GLY A 181 -3.29 -5.20 8.68
CA GLY A 181 -4.34 -6.05 8.13
C GLY A 181 -5.74 -5.82 8.72
N ALA A 182 -5.89 -5.05 9.80
CA ALA A 182 -7.16 -4.95 10.53
C ALA A 182 -8.34 -4.53 9.65
N ALA A 183 -8.17 -3.52 8.79
CA ALA A 183 -9.22 -3.10 7.85
C ALA A 183 -9.52 -4.17 6.80
N GLY A 184 -8.50 -4.84 6.27
CA GLY A 184 -8.65 -5.93 5.31
C GLY A 184 -9.43 -7.11 5.91
N SER A 185 -9.10 -7.53 7.13
CA SER A 185 -9.84 -8.55 7.86
C SER A 185 -11.28 -8.11 8.16
N TYR A 186 -11.52 -6.84 8.50
CA TYR A 186 -12.88 -6.34 8.70
C TYR A 186 -13.74 -6.49 7.43
N PHE A 187 -13.25 -6.01 6.28
CA PHE A 187 -13.98 -6.11 5.02
C PHE A 187 -14.12 -7.54 4.51
N ALA A 188 -13.11 -8.38 4.74
CA ALA A 188 -13.21 -9.81 4.47
C ALA A 188 -14.32 -10.46 5.30
N GLY A 189 -14.36 -10.21 6.61
CA GLY A 189 -15.40 -10.70 7.50
C GLY A 189 -16.79 -10.26 7.05
N TYR A 190 -16.94 -8.98 6.70
CA TYR A 190 -18.17 -8.41 6.17
C TYR A 190 -18.60 -9.09 4.85
N ALA A 191 -17.67 -9.31 3.92
CA ALA A 191 -17.97 -9.98 2.65
C ALA A 191 -18.49 -11.41 2.87
N PHE A 192 -17.85 -12.19 3.75
CA PHE A 192 -18.29 -13.56 4.07
C PHE A 192 -19.58 -13.59 4.88
N GLU A 193 -19.80 -12.63 5.76
CA GLU A 193 -21.07 -12.47 6.47
C GLU A 193 -22.22 -12.26 5.48
N LYS A 194 -22.09 -11.30 4.57
CA LYS A 194 -23.14 -11.01 3.57
C LYS A 194 -23.31 -12.16 2.57
N ALA A 195 -22.28 -12.98 2.38
CA ALA A 195 -22.35 -14.22 1.62
C ALA A 195 -22.91 -15.42 2.40
N LYS A 196 -23.42 -15.22 3.64
CA LYS A 196 -23.98 -16.25 4.52
C LYS A 196 -22.98 -17.37 4.87
N ALA A 197 -21.71 -17.00 5.05
CA ALA A 197 -20.62 -17.88 5.46
C ALA A 197 -20.14 -17.50 6.88
N PRO A 198 -20.90 -17.87 7.94
CA PRO A 198 -20.67 -17.38 9.29
C PRO A 198 -19.35 -17.85 9.89
N GLY A 199 -18.85 -19.03 9.51
CA GLY A 199 -17.56 -19.54 10.01
C GLY A 199 -16.39 -18.69 9.57
N GLU A 200 -16.31 -18.42 8.27
CA GLU A 200 -15.30 -17.57 7.67
C GLU A 200 -15.40 -16.13 8.17
N ALA A 201 -16.61 -15.58 8.25
CA ALA A 201 -16.84 -14.25 8.78
C ALA A 201 -16.29 -14.08 10.21
N LEU A 202 -16.61 -15.03 11.11
CA LEU A 202 -16.13 -15.01 12.49
C LEU A 202 -14.60 -15.15 12.60
N ARG A 203 -13.97 -15.93 11.72
CA ARG A 203 -12.50 -16.02 11.68
C ARG A 203 -11.87 -14.67 11.36
N TYR A 204 -12.38 -13.96 10.36
CA TYR A 204 -11.88 -12.63 10.01
C TYR A 204 -12.17 -11.59 11.09
N TYR A 205 -13.34 -11.62 11.72
CA TYR A 205 -13.64 -10.74 12.85
C TYR A 205 -12.74 -11.00 14.06
N ASP A 206 -12.36 -12.26 14.31
CA ASP A 206 -11.38 -12.59 15.33
C ASP A 206 -9.99 -12.01 15.03
N GLU A 207 -9.58 -11.97 13.76
CA GLU A 207 -8.33 -11.30 13.32
C GLU A 207 -8.38 -9.79 13.57
N VAL A 208 -9.53 -9.13 13.34
CA VAL A 208 -9.71 -7.71 13.68
C VAL A 208 -9.52 -7.50 15.19
N LEU A 209 -10.17 -8.34 16.01
CA LEU A 209 -10.09 -8.25 17.47
C LEU A 209 -8.71 -8.62 18.03
N GLN A 210 -7.89 -9.34 17.26
CA GLN A 210 -6.49 -9.56 17.59
C GLN A 210 -5.64 -8.30 17.38
N ALA A 211 -6.03 -7.43 16.43
CA ALA A 211 -5.30 -6.24 16.05
C ALA A 211 -5.75 -4.97 16.79
N THR A 212 -7.05 -4.81 17.03
CA THR A 212 -7.64 -3.58 17.57
C THR A 212 -8.97 -3.84 18.29
N SER A 213 -9.43 -2.89 19.09
CA SER A 213 -10.77 -2.89 19.64
C SER A 213 -11.78 -2.49 18.57
N ALA A 214 -12.79 -3.33 18.33
CA ALA A 214 -13.84 -3.07 17.35
C ALA A 214 -15.23 -3.29 17.96
N PRO A 215 -15.75 -2.35 18.78
CA PRO A 215 -17.07 -2.49 19.42
C PRO A 215 -18.20 -2.73 18.42
N SER A 216 -18.09 -2.18 17.21
CA SER A 216 -19.05 -2.36 16.11
C SER A 216 -19.22 -3.82 15.66
N LEU A 217 -18.28 -4.71 15.97
CA LEU A 217 -18.38 -6.13 15.62
C LEU A 217 -19.21 -6.95 16.60
N GLY A 218 -19.56 -6.43 17.78
CA GLY A 218 -20.22 -7.25 18.80
C GLY A 218 -21.60 -7.78 18.40
N ASP A 219 -22.42 -6.96 17.72
CA ASP A 219 -23.73 -7.41 17.22
C ASP A 219 -23.62 -8.37 16.03
N PRO A 220 -22.82 -8.09 14.98
CA PRO A 220 -22.53 -9.07 13.94
C PRO A 220 -22.05 -10.42 14.49
N ILE A 221 -21.09 -10.39 15.43
CA ILE A 221 -20.58 -11.62 16.06
C ILE A 221 -21.71 -12.34 16.81
N ARG A 222 -22.52 -11.63 17.62
CA ARG A 222 -23.65 -12.22 18.35
C ARG A 222 -24.65 -12.91 17.41
N ALA A 223 -24.93 -12.31 16.25
CA ALA A 223 -25.84 -12.86 15.25
C ALA A 223 -25.27 -14.11 14.56
N LEU A 224 -23.96 -14.14 14.29
CA LEU A 224 -23.30 -15.21 13.54
C LEU A 224 -22.85 -16.37 14.41
N ILE A 225 -22.54 -16.13 15.68
CA ILE A 225 -21.87 -17.12 16.52
C ILE A 225 -22.72 -18.40 16.60
N SER A 226 -24.03 -18.30 16.84
CA SER A 226 -24.93 -19.47 16.93
C SER A 226 -25.04 -20.30 15.63
N GLN A 227 -24.62 -19.75 14.49
CA GLN A 227 -24.70 -20.38 13.17
C GLN A 227 -23.40 -21.09 12.75
N SER A 228 -22.35 -21.03 13.57
CA SER A 228 -21.03 -21.61 13.31
C SER A 228 -20.48 -22.31 14.55
N GLY A 229 -19.53 -23.25 14.39
CA GLY A 229 -18.76 -23.84 15.48
C GLY A 229 -17.52 -23.03 15.89
N TYR A 230 -17.14 -22.00 15.14
CA TYR A 230 -15.94 -21.20 15.42
C TYR A 230 -16.15 -20.28 16.63
N ARG A 231 -15.32 -20.44 17.66
CA ARG A 231 -15.38 -19.72 18.94
C ARG A 231 -13.99 -19.37 19.42
N THR A 232 -13.82 -18.16 19.93
CA THR A 232 -12.61 -17.72 20.63
C THR A 232 -13.01 -16.85 21.81
N SER A 233 -12.13 -16.74 22.82
CA SER A 233 -12.37 -15.86 23.97
C SER A 233 -12.51 -14.39 23.57
N ARG A 234 -11.86 -13.95 22.47
CA ARG A 234 -12.01 -12.59 21.92
C ARG A 234 -13.41 -12.35 21.39
N LEU A 235 -13.95 -13.27 20.59
CA LEU A 235 -15.31 -13.18 20.06
C LEU A 235 -16.34 -13.14 21.19
N GLU A 236 -16.18 -13.99 22.20
CA GLU A 236 -17.06 -14.01 23.39
C GLU A 236 -17.00 -12.69 24.17
N SER A 237 -15.79 -12.15 24.36
CA SER A 237 -15.60 -10.87 25.06
C SER A 237 -16.21 -9.69 24.29
N ALA A 238 -16.07 -9.68 22.96
CA ALA A 238 -16.65 -8.65 22.10
C ALA A 238 -18.18 -8.64 22.16
N MET A 239 -18.82 -9.82 22.17
CA MET A 239 -20.27 -9.93 22.34
C MET A 239 -20.77 -9.45 23.70
N GLN A 240 -20.00 -9.66 24.76
CA GLN A 240 -20.38 -9.22 26.10
C GLN A 240 -20.20 -7.70 26.26
N SER A 241 -19.21 -7.14 25.57
CA SER A 241 -18.86 -5.71 25.63
C SER A 241 -19.74 -4.83 24.76
N ALA A 242 -20.36 -5.40 23.71
CA ALA A 242 -21.41 -4.72 22.98
C ALA A 242 -22.60 -4.48 23.93
N GLN A 243 -22.67 -3.26 24.47
CA GLN A 243 -23.86 -2.74 25.12
C GLN A 243 -25.06 -3.05 24.23
N THR A 244 -26.15 -3.48 24.85
CA THR A 244 -27.45 -3.79 24.24
C THR A 244 -27.87 -2.71 23.24
N ALA A 245 -27.39 -2.81 22.01
CA ALA A 245 -28.08 -2.25 20.87
C ALA A 245 -29.43 -2.96 20.85
N ALA A 246 -30.50 -2.19 20.67
CA ALA A 246 -31.84 -2.75 20.57
C ALA A 246 -31.81 -3.90 19.56
N ALA A 247 -32.45 -5.03 19.91
CA ALA A 247 -32.53 -6.17 19.00
C ALA A 247 -32.97 -5.67 17.62
N PRO A 248 -32.33 -6.13 16.53
CA PRO A 248 -32.65 -5.65 15.19
C PRO A 248 -34.14 -5.75 14.96
N VAL A 249 -34.78 -4.60 14.71
CA VAL A 249 -36.20 -4.53 14.41
C VAL A 249 -36.45 -5.32 13.13
N GLU A 250 -37.49 -6.14 13.12
CA GLU A 250 -37.89 -6.90 11.94
C GLU A 250 -38.11 -5.95 10.75
N GLY A 251 -37.41 -6.20 9.64
CA GLY A 251 -37.39 -5.31 8.48
C GLY A 251 -36.29 -4.23 8.48
N SER A 252 -35.39 -4.21 9.47
CA SER A 252 -34.22 -3.33 9.46
C SER A 252 -33.13 -3.83 8.48
N SER A 253 -32.39 -2.88 7.90
CA SER A 253 -31.21 -3.14 7.05
C SER A 253 -29.96 -2.61 7.73
N GLU A 254 -28.86 -3.34 7.58
CA GLU A 254 -27.56 -2.88 8.05
C GLU A 254 -26.88 -1.99 7.01
N VAL A 255 -26.32 -0.87 7.46
CA VAL A 255 -25.50 0.03 6.63
C VAL A 255 -24.14 0.15 7.27
N VAL A 256 -23.09 -0.17 6.51
CA VAL A 256 -21.71 0.09 6.91
C VAL A 256 -21.23 1.36 6.21
N ILE A 257 -20.84 2.35 7.00
CA ILE A 257 -20.26 3.60 6.51
C ILE A 257 -18.75 3.52 6.68
N VAL A 258 -18.03 3.55 5.56
CA VAL A 258 -16.57 3.57 5.54
C VAL A 258 -16.11 5.00 5.33
N ILE A 259 -15.32 5.52 6.27
CA ILE A 259 -14.74 6.86 6.18
C ILE A 259 -13.23 6.70 6.12
N SER A 260 -12.66 6.98 4.95
CA SER A 260 -11.22 7.13 4.77
C SER A 260 -10.90 8.62 4.71
N TYR A 261 -9.97 9.07 5.54
CA TYR A 261 -9.62 10.48 5.67
C TYR A 261 -8.14 10.63 6.01
N GLY A 262 -7.60 11.81 5.71
CA GLY A 262 -6.18 12.10 5.85
C GLY A 262 -5.33 11.47 4.73
N ARG A 263 -4.01 11.52 4.91
CA ARG A 263 -3.06 11.00 3.94
C ARG A 263 -1.77 10.59 4.64
N VAL A 264 -1.32 9.37 4.37
CA VAL A 264 -0.02 8.87 4.82
C VAL A 264 1.08 9.79 4.28
N PRO A 265 2.12 10.11 5.07
CA PRO A 265 3.22 10.93 4.61
C PRO A 265 3.89 10.30 3.38
N SER A 266 4.26 11.14 2.43
CA SER A 266 4.93 10.68 1.23
C SER A 266 6.42 10.49 1.45
N LEU A 267 6.98 9.47 0.81
CA LEU A 267 8.43 9.35 0.65
C LEU A 267 8.94 10.39 -0.34
N VAL A 268 10.06 11.02 0.03
CA VAL A 268 10.83 11.89 -0.85
C VAL A 268 12.26 11.36 -0.98
N ALA A 269 12.82 11.49 -2.18
CA ALA A 269 14.22 11.15 -2.38
C ALA A 269 15.10 12.22 -1.74
N LYS A 270 15.89 11.84 -0.75
CA LYS A 270 16.93 12.68 -0.16
C LYS A 270 18.28 12.33 -0.75
N ARG A 271 19.07 13.36 -1.03
CA ARG A 271 20.38 13.25 -1.67
C ARG A 271 21.44 13.75 -0.72
N VAL A 272 22.39 12.89 -0.39
CA VAL A 272 23.53 13.23 0.47
C VAL A 272 24.83 13.06 -0.32
N PRO A 273 25.78 14.01 -0.25
CA PRO A 273 27.07 13.84 -0.91
C PRO A 273 27.76 12.57 -0.41
N ILE A 274 28.34 11.80 -1.33
CA ILE A 274 28.96 10.50 -0.98
C ILE A 274 29.98 10.64 0.17
N GLY A 275 30.77 11.72 0.20
CA GLY A 275 31.75 11.95 1.27
C GLY A 275 31.11 12.07 2.66
N LEU A 276 29.96 12.75 2.76
CA LEU A 276 29.22 12.85 4.02
C LEU A 276 28.61 11.50 4.41
N ALA A 277 28.00 10.79 3.45
CA ALA A 277 27.43 9.47 3.68
C ALA A 277 28.50 8.47 4.18
N LEU A 278 29.69 8.46 3.58
CA LEU A 278 30.80 7.61 4.02
C LEU A 278 31.33 7.99 5.40
N THR A 279 31.35 9.28 5.73
CA THR A 279 31.76 9.74 7.07
C THR A 279 30.83 9.20 8.15
N VAL A 280 29.51 9.23 7.90
CA VAL A 280 28.51 8.70 8.84
C VAL A 280 28.56 7.17 8.89
N ALA A 281 28.65 6.51 7.72
CA ALA A 281 28.64 5.06 7.62
C ALA A 281 29.93 4.39 8.11
N ALA A 282 31.06 5.11 8.17
CA ALA A 282 32.34 4.56 8.61
C ALA A 282 32.31 3.95 10.02
N ALA A 283 31.39 4.39 10.89
CA ALA A 283 31.19 3.82 12.22
C ALA A 283 30.57 2.40 12.21
N PHE A 284 29.91 2.03 11.12
CA PHE A 284 29.16 0.78 10.96
C PHE A 284 29.76 -0.16 9.90
N LEU A 285 30.76 0.33 9.15
CA LEU A 285 31.40 -0.41 8.08
C LEU A 285 32.75 -0.99 8.53
N SER A 286 33.11 -2.14 7.97
CA SER A 286 34.46 -2.68 8.14
C SER A 286 35.50 -1.78 7.46
N ALA A 287 36.75 -1.80 7.94
CA ALA A 287 37.83 -0.99 7.37
C ALA A 287 38.05 -1.27 5.86
N THR A 288 37.81 -2.50 5.42
CA THR A 288 37.88 -2.90 4.00
C THR A 288 36.74 -2.32 3.18
N ALA A 289 35.52 -2.30 3.70
CA ALA A 289 34.36 -1.68 3.05
C ALA A 289 34.54 -0.15 2.92
N VAL A 290 35.05 0.50 3.97
CA VAL A 290 35.37 1.94 3.93
C VAL A 290 36.42 2.26 2.85
N GLN A 291 37.48 1.45 2.73
CA GLN A 291 38.49 1.65 1.68
C GLN A 291 37.94 1.45 0.26
N GLN A 292 37.10 0.43 0.05
CA GLN A 292 36.46 0.21 -1.25
C GLN A 292 35.52 1.38 -1.62
N ALA A 293 34.70 1.83 -0.67
CA ALA A 293 33.76 2.92 -0.91
C ALA A 293 34.48 4.25 -1.18
N ASN A 294 35.58 4.54 -0.46
CA ASN A 294 36.43 5.71 -0.73
C ASN A 294 37.07 5.66 -2.12
N ARG A 295 37.48 4.48 -2.62
CA ARG A 295 38.00 4.34 -3.99
C ARG A 295 36.92 4.63 -5.03
N LEU A 296 35.70 4.13 -4.85
CA LEU A 296 34.58 4.39 -5.76
C LEU A 296 34.22 5.88 -5.80
N ALA A 297 34.22 6.54 -4.63
CA ALA A 297 34.01 7.98 -4.53
C ALA A 297 35.13 8.79 -5.22
N ALA A 298 36.39 8.41 -5.02
CA ALA A 298 37.55 9.09 -5.63
C ALA A 298 37.61 8.95 -7.16
N GLN A 299 37.06 7.87 -7.71
CA GLN A 299 36.93 7.67 -9.16
C GLN A 299 35.78 8.48 -9.79
N GLY A 300 34.97 9.17 -8.98
CA GLY A 300 33.82 9.95 -9.44
C GLY A 300 32.66 9.08 -9.95
N LEU A 301 32.69 7.76 -9.72
CA LEU A 301 31.67 6.83 -10.19
C LEU A 301 30.36 6.96 -9.42
N VAL A 302 30.42 7.44 -8.17
CA VAL A 302 29.26 7.75 -7.33
C VAL A 302 29.55 9.04 -6.57
N THR A 303 28.78 10.10 -6.83
CA THR A 303 28.95 11.40 -6.16
C THR A 303 27.88 11.67 -5.10
N TRP A 304 26.74 10.97 -5.18
CA TRP A 304 25.59 11.14 -4.30
C TRP A 304 25.03 9.79 -3.88
N VAL A 305 24.56 9.70 -2.64
CA VAL A 305 23.69 8.63 -2.17
C VAL A 305 22.26 9.15 -2.15
N ASN A 306 21.36 8.43 -2.82
CA ASN A 306 19.93 8.69 -2.74
C ASN A 306 19.31 7.69 -1.77
N TYR A 307 18.49 8.17 -0.85
CA TYR A 307 17.67 7.30 0.01
C TYR A 307 16.27 7.89 0.17
N PRO A 308 15.23 7.06 0.32
CA PRO A 308 13.90 7.53 0.63
C PRO A 308 13.84 8.03 2.08
N GLU A 309 13.24 9.20 2.29
CA GLU A 309 12.91 9.72 3.62
C GLU A 309 11.39 9.92 3.70
N LEU A 310 10.78 9.41 4.77
CA LEU A 310 9.38 9.68 5.09
C LEU A 310 9.26 11.12 5.59
N LEU A 311 8.41 11.91 4.95
CA LEU A 311 8.09 13.24 5.46
C LEU A 311 7.34 13.16 6.79
N PRO A 312 7.37 14.21 7.62
CA PRO A 312 6.51 14.28 8.79
C PRO A 312 5.03 14.19 8.41
N ALA A 313 4.22 13.60 9.30
CA ALA A 313 2.77 13.70 9.19
C ALA A 313 2.30 15.15 9.21
N ARG A 314 1.28 15.42 8.40
CA ARG A 314 0.77 16.78 8.19
C ARG A 314 -0.18 17.21 9.30
N ALA A 315 -0.93 16.27 9.84
CA ALA A 315 -1.89 16.51 10.90
C ALA A 315 -2.30 15.18 11.55
N GLU A 316 -2.61 15.24 12.84
CA GLU A 316 -3.42 14.21 13.50
C GLU A 316 -4.89 14.55 13.27
N TYR A 317 -5.67 13.56 12.83
CA TYR A 317 -7.08 13.76 12.56
C TYR A 317 -7.92 13.03 13.61
N PRO A 318 -8.80 13.72 14.36
CA PRO A 318 -9.68 13.05 15.30
C PRO A 318 -10.66 12.14 14.56
N ALA A 319 -11.19 11.14 15.27
CA ALA A 319 -12.24 10.28 14.73
C ALA A 319 -13.44 11.13 14.25
N PRO A 320 -13.95 10.92 13.03
CA PRO A 320 -15.01 11.74 12.45
C PRO A 320 -16.32 11.55 13.22
N LEU A 321 -17.07 12.64 13.44
CA LEU A 321 -18.43 12.54 13.95
C LEU A 321 -19.36 12.19 12.79
N VAL A 322 -20.17 11.15 12.94
CA VAL A 322 -21.16 10.74 11.93
C VAL A 322 -22.54 11.07 12.43
N THR A 323 -23.33 11.78 11.63
CA THR A 323 -24.74 12.05 11.94
C THR A 323 -25.63 11.54 10.81
N ILE A 324 -26.60 10.69 11.15
CA ILE A 324 -27.62 10.19 10.21
C ILE A 324 -28.97 10.65 10.74
N ASP A 325 -29.72 11.40 9.92
CA ASP A 325 -31.03 11.96 10.28
C ASP A 325 -31.04 12.70 11.63
N GLY A 326 -29.96 13.44 11.93
CA GLY A 326 -29.79 14.19 13.18
C GLY A 326 -29.36 13.37 14.40
N THR A 327 -29.26 12.04 14.26
CA THR A 327 -28.75 11.15 15.31
C THR A 327 -27.24 11.00 15.15
N ALA A 328 -26.48 11.25 16.21
CA ALA A 328 -25.03 11.06 16.22
C ALA A 328 -24.67 9.59 16.45
N TYR A 329 -23.74 9.09 15.65
CA TYR A 329 -23.16 7.77 15.73
C TYR A 329 -21.67 7.88 16.03
N THR A 330 -21.21 7.06 16.97
CA THR A 330 -19.78 6.94 17.28
C THR A 330 -19.08 6.21 16.14
N SER A 331 -18.08 6.84 15.54
CA SER A 331 -17.18 6.14 14.60
C SER A 331 -16.08 5.41 15.37
N HIS A 332 -15.64 4.28 14.84
CA HIS A 332 -14.56 3.49 15.41
C HIS A 332 -13.43 3.36 14.39
N VAL A 333 -12.21 3.69 14.80
CA VAL A 333 -11.03 3.59 13.94
C VAL A 333 -10.59 2.13 13.89
N ILE A 334 -10.79 1.49 12.74
CA ILE A 334 -10.38 0.09 12.51
C ILE A 334 -8.91 -0.01 12.11
N ALA A 335 -8.39 0.96 11.35
CA ALA A 335 -7.00 1.00 10.95
C ALA A 335 -6.46 2.43 10.95
N ASP A 336 -5.29 2.60 11.56
CA ASP A 336 -4.47 3.82 11.47
C ASP A 336 -3.25 3.51 10.60
N VAL A 337 -3.39 3.77 9.31
CA VAL A 337 -2.35 3.45 8.32
C VAL A 337 -1.14 4.37 8.50
N ASP A 338 -1.34 5.63 8.93
CA ASP A 338 -0.25 6.58 9.17
C ASP A 338 0.63 6.09 10.32
N ALA A 339 0.03 5.71 11.46
CA ALA A 339 0.78 5.14 12.59
C ALA A 339 1.57 3.88 12.20
N VAL A 340 0.96 2.98 11.41
CA VAL A 340 1.64 1.78 10.90
C VAL A 340 2.83 2.14 10.01
N VAL A 341 2.67 3.14 9.13
CA VAL A 341 3.75 3.59 8.24
C VAL A 341 4.85 4.24 9.06
N GLN A 342 4.54 5.20 9.94
CA GLN A 342 5.54 5.86 10.78
C GLN A 342 6.34 4.87 11.62
N GLN A 343 5.68 3.89 12.23
CA GLN A 343 6.37 2.85 12.99
C GLN A 343 7.33 2.02 12.12
N ALA A 344 6.96 1.75 10.87
CA ALA A 344 7.84 1.03 9.94
C ALA A 344 9.02 1.88 9.43
N TRP A 345 9.01 3.19 9.65
CA TRP A 345 10.05 4.13 9.21
C TRP A 345 10.81 4.80 10.38
N ALA A 346 10.47 4.47 11.63
CA ALA A 346 11.09 4.98 12.86
C ALA A 346 12.38 4.23 13.21
#